data_AF-A0A538HG89-F1
#
_entry.id   AF-A0A538HG89-F1
#
_cell.length_a   1.000
_cell.length_b   1.000
_cell.length_c   1.000
_cell.angle_alpha   90.00
_cell.angle_beta   90.00
_cell.angle_gamma   90.00
#
_symmetry.space_group_name_H-M   'P 1'
#
loop_
_entity.id
_entity.type
_entity.pdbx_description
1 polymer ?
#
loop_
_entity_poly.entity_id
_entity_poly.type
_entity_poly.pdbx_seq_one_letter_code
_entity_poly.pdbx_strand_id
1 'polypeptide(L)'
;MGCGSRRDDRALSRGGGLTSVVFHAPRHVGRTIGYQKYYLLGFEEAARLRIRGLPPVPGVRAKVSLAYRLGRGRGEAWVGRYVCEGVRFAIDAHDRREVKDPEALEWADVYFKANRWPEDSLDPKVLPIVNGNGLLDRGKIAHLRSLRAAPKEVDLAYVSNVWGGREHSLRVFERLAELDCSKDLLAIFPEGFPPDEDAENMERLRARGIAVTRDPVPPRELWRRLARARLVPMRAGKHLCWSWRTIDLLAMGACIVFDALPPPRWPVPIEPGVHVTDCGIARPDDTEAAPEAEYDKVPATIEALIAAPDEQQALRAAAARYFDVCAAPGAVARYVLETLERNGRASTVTSSPTR
;
A
#
# COMPACT_ATOMS: atom_id res chain seq x y z
N MET A 1 -38.21 29.51 9.29
CA MET A 1 -38.70 28.25 8.68
C MET A 1 -37.74 27.92 7.55
N GLY A 2 -36.86 26.92 7.56
CA GLY A 2 -36.75 25.71 8.36
C GLY A 2 -36.79 24.50 7.43
N CYS A 3 -35.69 24.17 6.75
CA CYS A 3 -35.47 22.82 6.20
C CYS A 3 -33.98 22.58 5.96
N GLY A 4 -33.27 22.18 7.01
CA GLY A 4 -31.92 21.64 6.91
C GLY A 4 -31.99 20.17 6.50
N SER A 5 -31.38 19.83 5.37
CA SER A 5 -31.15 18.43 5.01
C SER A 5 -30.09 17.85 5.95
N ARG A 6 -30.58 17.08 6.92
CA ARG A 6 -29.77 16.20 7.78
C ARG A 6 -28.98 15.26 6.86
N ARG A 7 -27.64 15.33 6.97
CA ARG A 7 -26.76 14.28 6.49
C ARG A 7 -27.14 12.99 7.19
N ASP A 8 -27.49 12.00 6.39
CA ASP A 8 -27.73 10.64 6.83
C ASP A 8 -26.37 10.00 7.16
N ASP A 9 -25.81 10.36 8.32
CA ASP A 9 -24.76 9.61 8.98
C ASP A 9 -25.37 8.28 9.43
N ARG A 10 -25.54 7.35 8.48
CA ARG A 10 -25.77 5.95 8.83
C ARG A 10 -24.54 5.49 9.61
N ALA A 11 -24.66 5.56 10.93
CA ALA A 11 -23.82 4.84 11.86
C ALA A 11 -23.83 3.39 11.42
N LEU A 12 -22.75 2.98 10.74
CA LEU A 12 -22.44 1.58 10.53
C LEU A 12 -22.54 0.93 11.90
N SER A 13 -23.37 -0.12 11.98
CA SER A 13 -23.50 -0.95 13.17
C SER A 13 -22.10 -1.24 13.70
N ARG A 14 -21.83 -0.84 14.95
CA ARG A 14 -20.60 -1.21 15.66
C ARG A 14 -20.48 -2.72 15.54
N GLY A 15 -19.54 -3.20 14.73
CA GLY A 15 -19.33 -4.62 14.48
C GLY A 15 -19.22 -5.37 15.80
N GLY A 16 -20.17 -6.27 16.03
CA GLY A 16 -20.30 -7.05 17.25
C GLY A 16 -19.35 -8.24 17.23
N GLY A 17 -18.13 -8.01 17.72
CA GLY A 17 -17.22 -9.06 18.16
C GLY A 17 -16.81 -8.77 19.61
N LEU A 18 -16.81 -9.81 20.46
CA LEU A 18 -16.30 -9.75 21.85
C LEU A 18 -14.80 -9.39 21.91
N THR A 19 -14.09 -9.55 20.79
CA THR A 19 -12.64 -9.40 20.70
C THR A 19 -12.18 -7.97 20.95
N SER A 20 -11.30 -7.81 21.94
CA SER A 20 -10.69 -6.53 22.29
C SER A 20 -9.22 -6.49 21.91
N VAL A 21 -8.85 -5.47 21.15
CA VAL A 21 -7.46 -5.18 20.76
C VAL A 21 -6.97 -3.97 21.52
N VAL A 22 -5.77 -4.05 22.09
CA VAL A 22 -5.10 -2.94 22.76
C VAL A 22 -3.84 -2.58 21.97
N PHE A 23 -3.79 -1.37 21.41
CA PHE A 23 -2.57 -0.82 20.82
C PHE A 23 -1.73 -0.14 21.91
N HIS A 24 -0.47 -0.54 22.02
CA HIS A 24 0.51 0.06 22.92
C HIS A 24 1.34 1.08 22.14
N ALA A 25 0.94 2.35 22.22
CA ALA A 25 1.65 3.41 21.53
C ALA A 25 3.05 3.57 22.14
N PRO A 26 4.13 3.56 21.33
CA PRO A 26 5.49 3.71 21.83
C PRO A 26 5.67 5.10 22.46
N ARG A 27 6.60 5.30 23.40
CA ARG A 27 6.80 6.61 24.05
C ARG A 27 7.09 7.75 23.05
N HIS A 28 7.60 7.42 21.87
CA HIS A 28 7.83 8.34 20.75
C HIS A 28 6.91 8.02 19.58
N VAL A 29 5.60 8.28 19.72
CA VAL A 29 4.54 7.89 18.75
C VAL A 29 4.67 8.54 17.35
N GLY A 30 5.65 9.41 17.15
CA GLY A 30 5.83 10.32 16.02
C GLY A 30 5.35 9.90 14.65
N ARG A 31 6.27 9.59 13.74
CA ARG A 31 5.92 9.13 12.39
C ARG A 31 5.26 7.75 12.43
N THR A 32 5.50 6.97 13.48
CA THR A 32 4.98 5.61 13.73
C THR A 32 3.48 5.48 13.50
N ILE A 33 2.69 6.40 14.06
CA ILE A 33 1.24 6.30 13.95
C ILE A 33 0.73 6.51 12.52
N GLY A 34 1.55 7.14 11.67
CA GLY A 34 1.31 7.21 10.23
C GLY A 34 1.25 5.85 9.57
N TYR A 35 2.31 5.08 9.77
CA TYR A 35 2.44 3.72 9.24
C TYR A 35 1.39 2.79 9.83
N GLN A 36 1.03 3.01 11.10
CA GLN A 36 0.06 2.17 11.80
C GLN A 36 -1.40 2.57 11.56
N LYS A 37 -1.67 3.75 11.00
CA LYS A 37 -3.04 4.28 10.82
C LYS A 37 -3.94 3.32 10.04
N TYR A 38 -3.40 2.68 9.00
CA TYR A 38 -4.17 1.76 8.15
C TYR A 38 -4.70 0.57 8.96
N TYR A 39 -3.84 -0.07 9.75
CA TYR A 39 -4.20 -1.22 10.58
C TYR A 39 -5.10 -0.81 11.75
N LEU A 40 -4.82 0.32 12.40
CA LEU A 40 -5.67 0.86 13.47
C LEU A 40 -7.10 1.15 12.97
N LEU A 41 -7.24 1.68 11.75
CA LEU A 41 -8.54 1.87 11.12
C LEU A 41 -9.26 0.53 10.94
N GLY A 42 -8.55 -0.50 10.48
CA GLY A 42 -9.10 -1.85 10.36
C GLY A 42 -9.58 -2.43 11.69
N PHE A 43 -8.77 -2.33 12.76
CA PHE A 43 -9.17 -2.83 14.08
C PHE A 43 -10.34 -2.04 14.68
N GLU A 44 -10.49 -0.76 14.38
CA GLU A 44 -11.69 0.00 14.78
C GLU A 44 -12.96 -0.50 14.08
N GLU A 45 -12.84 -1.09 12.88
CA GLU A 45 -13.96 -1.67 12.13
C GLU A 45 -14.28 -3.11 12.56
N ALA A 46 -13.26 -3.88 12.95
CA ALA A 46 -13.39 -5.32 13.23
C ALA A 46 -13.43 -5.68 14.72
N ALA A 47 -13.02 -4.80 15.64
CA ALA A 47 -12.84 -5.12 17.05
C ALA A 47 -13.06 -3.93 18.00
N ARG A 48 -13.13 -4.21 19.31
CA ARG A 48 -13.10 -3.15 20.33
C ARG A 48 -11.66 -2.68 20.55
N LEU A 49 -11.24 -1.66 19.79
CA LEU A 49 -9.90 -1.06 19.87
C LEU A 49 -9.75 -0.10 21.06
N ARG A 50 -8.78 -0.40 21.93
CA ARG A 50 -8.27 0.51 22.97
C ARG A 50 -6.85 0.96 22.60
N ILE A 51 -6.51 2.19 22.96
CA ILE A 51 -5.15 2.71 22.74
C ILE A 51 -4.59 3.14 24.10
N ARG A 52 -3.41 2.62 24.46
CA ARG A 52 -2.65 2.98 25.65
C ARG A 52 -1.43 3.82 25.27
N GLY A 53 -1.02 4.72 26.14
CA GLY A 53 0.14 5.60 25.91
C GLY A 53 -0.16 6.85 25.08
N LEU A 54 -1.43 7.11 24.73
CA LEU A 54 -1.88 8.35 24.08
C LEU A 54 -3.03 8.99 24.87
N PRO A 55 -3.23 10.33 24.75
CA PRO A 55 -4.36 11.00 25.39
C PRO A 55 -5.73 10.45 24.93
N PRO A 56 -6.75 10.46 25.80
CA PRO A 56 -8.07 9.90 25.50
C PRO A 56 -8.85 10.83 24.56
N VAL A 57 -8.76 10.61 23.25
CA VAL A 57 -9.61 11.28 22.25
C VAL A 57 -10.47 10.26 21.49
N PRO A 58 -11.72 10.59 21.11
CA PRO A 58 -12.61 9.65 20.43
C PRO A 58 -12.21 9.42 18.97
N GLY A 59 -12.17 8.15 18.56
CA GLY A 59 -11.92 7.72 17.18
C GLY A 59 -10.45 7.68 16.74
N VAL A 60 -10.09 6.71 15.90
CA VAL A 60 -8.71 6.53 15.39
C VAL A 60 -8.20 7.80 14.71
N ARG A 61 -9.03 8.48 13.91
CA ARG A 61 -8.61 9.72 13.22
C ARG A 61 -8.16 10.80 14.21
N ALA A 62 -8.93 11.06 15.27
CA ALA A 62 -8.55 12.07 16.25
C ALA A 62 -7.30 11.64 17.03
N LYS A 63 -7.20 10.36 17.40
CA LYS A 63 -6.02 9.80 18.10
C LYS A 63 -4.76 9.88 17.26
N VAL A 64 -4.84 9.51 15.98
CA VAL A 64 -3.74 9.58 15.01
C VAL A 64 -3.38 11.04 14.75
N SER A 65 -4.34 11.93 14.48
CA SER A 65 -4.07 13.35 14.26
C SER A 65 -3.50 14.06 15.50
N LEU A 66 -3.89 13.64 16.71
CA LEU A 66 -3.30 14.14 17.95
C LEU A 66 -1.87 13.61 18.11
N ALA A 67 -1.66 12.31 17.92
CA ALA A 67 -0.35 11.69 18.02
C ALA A 67 0.64 12.23 16.97
N TYR A 68 0.20 12.52 15.74
CA TYR A 68 1.01 13.22 14.74
C TYR A 68 1.41 14.63 15.17
N ARG A 69 0.51 15.35 15.85
CA ARG A 69 0.79 16.70 16.37
C ARG A 69 1.75 16.66 17.56
N LEU A 70 1.57 15.71 18.47
CA LEU A 70 2.38 15.55 19.69
C LEU A 70 3.71 14.82 19.45
N GLY A 71 3.80 14.04 18.38
CA GLY A 71 4.91 13.15 18.10
C GLY A 71 5.97 13.72 17.15
N ARG A 72 6.13 15.04 17.03
CA ARG A 72 7.25 15.65 16.27
C ARG A 72 8.62 15.47 16.96
N GLY A 73 8.90 14.27 17.48
CA GLY A 73 10.18 13.88 18.06
C GLY A 73 11.05 13.09 17.07
N ARG A 74 12.34 12.96 17.37
CA ARG A 74 13.34 12.24 16.55
C ARG A 74 13.21 10.71 16.57
N GLY A 75 12.31 10.15 17.37
CA GLY A 75 12.11 8.70 17.47
C GLY A 75 11.37 8.17 16.24
N GLU A 76 12.05 7.35 15.45
CA GLU A 76 11.43 6.56 14.39
C GLU A 76 11.03 5.20 14.97
N ALA A 77 9.73 4.96 15.12
CA ALA A 77 9.24 3.59 15.33
C ALA A 77 8.35 3.24 14.14
N TRP A 78 8.57 2.07 13.55
CA TRP A 78 7.85 1.62 12.35
C TRP A 78 6.88 0.47 12.68
N VAL A 79 7.06 -0.11 13.86
CA VAL A 79 6.42 -1.33 14.32
C VAL A 79 5.41 -1.00 15.41
N GLY A 80 4.15 -1.35 15.17
CA GLY A 80 3.09 -1.25 16.17
C GLY A 80 3.07 -2.48 17.07
N ARG A 81 2.89 -2.30 18.38
CA ARG A 81 2.76 -3.38 19.37
C ARG A 81 1.32 -3.45 19.86
N TYR A 82 0.74 -4.65 19.87
CA TYR A 82 -0.67 -4.88 20.12
C TYR A 82 -0.89 -6.09 21.03
N VAL A 83 -1.99 -6.08 21.78
CA VAL A 83 -2.45 -7.24 22.55
C VAL A 83 -3.90 -7.53 22.19
N CYS A 84 -4.20 -8.78 21.86
CA CYS A 84 -5.56 -9.27 21.63
C CYS A 84 -5.78 -10.50 22.51
N GLU A 85 -6.69 -10.40 23.47
CA GLU A 85 -7.07 -11.53 24.35
C GLU A 85 -5.87 -12.26 25.01
N GLY A 86 -4.84 -11.49 25.38
CA GLY A 86 -3.61 -12.01 25.99
C GLY A 86 -2.50 -12.35 25.01
N VAL A 87 -2.80 -12.53 23.72
CA VAL A 87 -1.80 -12.74 22.66
C VAL A 87 -1.16 -11.41 22.28
N ARG A 88 0.16 -11.35 22.37
CA ARG A 88 0.99 -10.21 21.98
C ARG A 88 1.34 -10.34 20.50
N PHE A 89 1.11 -9.29 19.73
CA PHE A 89 1.50 -9.28 18.33
C PHE A 89 2.04 -7.92 17.90
N ALA A 90 2.87 -7.94 16.88
CA ALA A 90 3.45 -6.74 16.30
C ALA A 90 3.12 -6.63 14.81
N ILE A 91 2.99 -5.40 14.31
CA ILE A 91 2.83 -5.12 12.88
C ILE A 91 3.97 -4.21 12.44
N ASP A 92 4.93 -4.76 11.72
CA ASP A 92 5.98 -4.04 11.02
C ASP A 92 5.52 -3.62 9.63
N ALA A 93 5.17 -2.35 9.55
CA ALA A 93 4.70 -1.69 8.34
C ALA A 93 5.84 -1.08 7.50
N HIS A 94 7.10 -1.26 7.92
CA HIS A 94 8.23 -0.78 7.13
C HIS A 94 8.37 -1.62 5.86
N ASP A 95 8.54 -0.92 4.75
CA ASP A 95 8.70 -1.44 3.40
C ASP A 95 10.07 -2.08 3.11
N ARG A 96 10.97 -2.13 4.09
CA ARG A 96 12.25 -2.82 3.97
C ARG A 96 12.13 -4.30 4.25
N ARG A 97 13.03 -5.10 3.67
CA ARG A 97 13.07 -6.57 3.79
C ARG A 97 13.30 -7.02 5.24
N GLU A 98 14.23 -6.37 5.95
CA GLU A 98 14.59 -6.75 7.32
C GLU A 98 13.48 -6.47 8.36
N VAL A 99 13.51 -7.24 9.45
CA VAL A 99 12.74 -6.96 10.68
C VAL A 99 13.24 -5.65 11.28
N LYS A 100 12.37 -4.66 11.39
CA LYS A 100 12.81 -3.32 11.76
C LYS A 100 13.02 -3.11 13.26
N ASP A 101 12.33 -3.88 14.08
CA ASP A 101 12.36 -3.78 15.54
C ASP A 101 12.52 -5.19 16.14
N PRO A 102 13.77 -5.65 16.35
CA PRO A 102 14.05 -6.98 16.92
C PRO A 102 13.46 -7.18 18.32
N GLU A 103 13.40 -6.12 19.14
CA GLU A 103 12.79 -6.20 20.48
C GLU A 103 11.27 -6.44 20.38
N ALA A 104 10.60 -5.80 19.40
CA ALA A 104 9.20 -6.11 19.11
C ALA A 104 9.01 -7.55 18.62
N LEU A 105 9.97 -8.08 17.84
CA LEU A 105 9.96 -9.47 17.42
C LEU A 105 10.08 -10.39 18.63
N GLU A 106 11.07 -10.21 19.49
CA GLU A 106 11.24 -11.01 20.71
C GLU A 106 10.00 -10.97 21.61
N TRP A 107 9.45 -9.77 21.83
CA TRP A 107 8.27 -9.56 22.66
C TRP A 107 6.97 -10.20 22.13
N ALA A 108 6.81 -10.29 20.81
CA ALA A 108 5.57 -10.73 20.18
C ALA A 108 5.47 -12.26 20.10
N ASP A 109 4.26 -12.77 20.30
CA ASP A 109 3.92 -14.17 20.04
C ASP A 109 3.68 -14.38 18.52
N VAL A 110 3.19 -13.35 17.82
CA VAL A 110 3.05 -13.29 16.35
C VAL A 110 3.56 -11.96 15.80
N TYR A 111 4.37 -11.98 14.73
CA TYR A 111 4.94 -10.78 14.13
C TYR A 111 4.52 -10.65 12.66
N PHE A 112 3.81 -9.60 12.30
CA PHE A 112 3.38 -9.36 10.93
C PHE A 112 4.36 -8.43 10.21
N LYS A 113 4.82 -8.82 9.01
CA LYS A 113 5.77 -8.06 8.19
C LYS A 113 5.18 -7.73 6.82
N ALA A 114 5.06 -6.44 6.51
CA ALA A 114 4.46 -5.96 5.26
C ALA A 114 5.30 -6.27 4.01
N ASN A 115 6.62 -6.34 4.17
CA ASN A 115 7.58 -6.64 3.10
C ASN A 115 8.28 -7.98 3.34
N ARG A 116 7.50 -9.04 3.58
CA ARG A 116 8.03 -10.39 3.84
C ARG A 116 8.40 -11.07 2.51
N TRP A 117 9.68 -11.37 2.31
CA TRP A 117 10.14 -12.10 1.14
C TRP A 117 10.01 -13.61 1.38
N PRO A 118 9.55 -14.41 0.40
CA PRO A 118 9.41 -15.85 0.56
C PRO A 118 10.72 -16.59 0.82
N GLU A 119 11.82 -16.09 0.25
CA GLU A 119 13.15 -16.72 0.26
C GLU A 119 13.91 -16.43 1.56
N ASP A 120 13.44 -15.48 2.37
CA ASP A 120 14.08 -15.15 3.64
C ASP A 120 13.80 -16.20 4.70
N SER A 121 14.87 -16.68 5.33
CA SER A 121 14.80 -17.47 6.55
C SER A 121 14.56 -16.58 7.76
N LEU A 122 13.33 -16.09 7.92
CA LEU A 122 12.89 -15.36 9.11
C LEU A 122 12.41 -16.31 10.21
N ASP A 123 12.34 -15.80 11.45
CA ASP A 123 11.70 -16.49 12.56
C ASP A 123 10.29 -16.99 12.13
N PRO A 124 9.91 -18.25 12.41
CA PRO A 124 8.62 -18.82 12.02
C PRO A 124 7.39 -18.01 12.47
N LYS A 125 7.49 -17.20 13.52
CA LYS A 125 6.40 -16.31 13.95
C LYS A 125 6.23 -15.06 13.07
N VAL A 126 7.14 -14.84 12.11
CA VAL A 126 7.06 -13.74 11.14
C VAL A 126 6.16 -14.12 9.96
N LEU A 127 4.95 -13.56 9.97
CA LEU A 127 3.91 -13.80 8.99
C LEU A 127 3.74 -12.59 8.05
N PRO A 128 3.32 -12.80 6.79
CA PRO A 128 3.07 -11.69 5.88
C PRO A 128 1.85 -10.88 6.35
N ILE A 129 1.82 -9.61 5.94
CA ILE A 129 0.63 -8.75 6.01
C ILE A 129 0.61 -7.84 4.78
N VAL A 130 -0.58 -7.35 4.43
CA VAL A 130 -0.74 -6.36 3.37
C VAL A 130 0.00 -5.07 3.74
N ASN A 131 0.77 -4.51 2.81
CA ASN A 131 1.41 -3.21 2.98
C ASN A 131 0.39 -2.07 2.86
N GLY A 132 -0.21 -1.69 3.99
CA GLY A 132 -1.27 -0.68 4.05
C GLY A 132 -0.79 0.75 3.73
N ASN A 133 -1.69 1.58 3.22
CA ASN A 133 -1.42 3.00 2.98
C ASN A 133 -1.89 3.88 4.16
N GLY A 134 -0.93 4.31 5.00
CA GLY A 134 -1.17 5.18 6.15
C GLY A 134 -1.79 6.55 5.84
N LEU A 135 -1.85 6.98 4.57
CA LEU A 135 -2.54 8.22 4.19
C LEU A 135 -4.06 8.05 4.14
N LEU A 136 -4.55 6.82 3.97
CA LEU A 136 -5.97 6.54 3.78
C LEU A 136 -6.76 6.65 5.08
N ASP A 137 -8.00 7.08 4.93
CA ASP A 137 -9.04 7.08 5.95
C ASP A 137 -10.36 6.68 5.26
N ARG A 138 -11.44 6.49 6.04
CA ARG A 138 -12.73 6.05 5.48
C ARG A 138 -13.22 6.91 4.32
N GLY A 139 -13.07 8.23 4.43
CA GLY A 139 -13.50 9.16 3.39
C GLY A 139 -12.67 9.02 2.11
N LYS A 140 -11.34 8.88 2.24
CA LYS A 140 -10.46 8.62 1.09
C LYS A 140 -10.74 7.26 0.44
N ILE A 141 -10.96 6.22 1.23
CA ILE A 141 -11.30 4.88 0.71
C ILE A 141 -12.63 4.92 -0.04
N ALA A 142 -13.65 5.57 0.53
CA ALA A 142 -14.94 5.74 -0.15
C ALA A 142 -14.78 6.52 -1.47
N HIS A 143 -13.95 7.56 -1.48
CA HIS A 143 -13.64 8.30 -2.70
C HIS A 143 -12.90 7.43 -3.73
N LEU A 144 -11.89 6.67 -3.35
CA LEU A 144 -11.20 5.73 -4.26
C LEU A 144 -12.19 4.72 -4.86
N ARG A 145 -13.08 4.15 -4.04
CA ARG A 145 -14.14 3.26 -4.53
C ARG A 145 -15.08 3.95 -5.53
N SER A 146 -15.43 5.22 -5.32
CA SER A 146 -16.25 5.97 -6.27
C SER A 146 -15.59 6.15 -7.64
N LEU A 147 -14.26 6.13 -7.69
CA LEU A 147 -13.50 6.26 -8.95
C LEU A 147 -13.50 4.98 -9.80
N ARG A 148 -14.04 3.85 -9.29
CA ARG A 148 -14.21 2.61 -10.08
C ARG A 148 -15.06 2.83 -11.34
N ALA A 149 -16.03 3.75 -11.26
CA ALA A 149 -16.93 4.08 -12.36
C ALA A 149 -16.45 5.28 -13.20
N ALA A 150 -15.23 5.79 -12.96
CA ALA A 150 -14.72 6.92 -13.72
C ALA A 150 -14.62 6.58 -15.22
N PRO A 151 -15.01 7.51 -16.12
CA PRO A 151 -14.81 7.35 -17.56
C PRO A 151 -13.33 7.13 -17.89
N LYS A 152 -13.07 6.26 -18.87
CA LYS A 152 -11.73 5.94 -19.34
C LYS A 152 -11.42 6.79 -20.57
N GLU A 153 -10.80 7.94 -20.33
CA GLU A 153 -10.58 9.01 -21.31
C GLU A 153 -9.21 8.95 -21.98
N VAL A 154 -8.26 8.23 -21.37
CA VAL A 154 -6.93 7.98 -21.94
C VAL A 154 -6.59 6.50 -21.87
N ASP A 155 -5.76 6.02 -22.79
CA ASP A 155 -5.33 4.63 -22.82
C ASP A 155 -4.39 4.31 -21.66
N LEU A 156 -3.46 5.21 -21.33
CA LEU A 156 -2.58 5.03 -20.17
C LEU A 156 -2.39 6.31 -19.35
N ALA A 157 -2.19 6.15 -18.04
CA ALA A 157 -1.68 7.21 -17.18
C ALA A 157 -0.56 6.68 -16.28
N TYR A 158 0.59 7.35 -16.32
CA TYR A 158 1.73 7.06 -15.47
C TYR A 158 2.23 8.33 -14.79
N VAL A 159 1.88 8.46 -13.52
CA VAL A 159 2.27 9.59 -12.67
C VAL A 159 3.12 9.05 -11.54
N SER A 160 4.44 9.25 -11.59
CA SER A 160 5.38 8.54 -10.71
C SER A 160 6.54 9.42 -10.24
N ASN A 161 7.06 9.10 -9.07
CA ASN A 161 8.26 9.76 -8.55
C ASN A 161 9.50 9.15 -9.21
N VAL A 162 10.41 10.00 -9.66
CA VAL A 162 11.74 9.63 -10.13
C VAL A 162 12.67 9.64 -8.91
N TRP A 163 12.65 8.53 -8.14
CA TRP A 163 13.40 8.41 -6.88
C TRP A 163 14.22 7.11 -6.81
N GLY A 164 13.65 6.01 -6.29
CA GLY A 164 14.36 4.73 -6.17
C GLY A 164 14.50 4.03 -7.53
N GLY A 165 15.69 3.51 -7.85
CA GLY A 165 16.00 2.98 -9.18
C GLY A 165 15.74 4.03 -10.27
N ARG A 166 16.46 5.16 -10.17
CA ARG A 166 16.20 6.37 -10.94
C ARG A 166 16.25 6.12 -12.45
N GLU A 167 17.34 5.53 -12.92
CA GLU A 167 17.51 5.18 -14.33
C GLU A 167 16.40 4.25 -14.83
N HIS A 168 15.99 3.28 -14.00
CA HIS A 168 14.84 2.43 -14.32
C HIS A 168 13.55 3.23 -14.51
N SER A 169 13.29 4.21 -13.62
CA SER A 169 12.10 5.08 -13.76
C SER A 169 12.13 5.85 -15.06
N LEU A 170 13.30 6.40 -15.43
CA LEU A 170 13.48 7.16 -16.66
C LEU A 170 13.17 6.28 -17.88
N ARG A 171 13.78 5.09 -17.97
CA ARG A 171 13.56 4.17 -19.10
C ARG A 171 12.11 3.71 -19.26
N VAL A 172 11.42 3.45 -18.14
CA VAL A 172 9.97 3.16 -18.19
C VAL A 172 9.20 4.35 -18.76
N PHE A 173 9.47 5.58 -18.29
CA PHE A 173 8.85 6.79 -18.84
C PHE A 173 9.12 6.96 -20.34
N GLU A 174 10.35 6.69 -20.78
CA GLU A 174 10.78 6.78 -22.19
C GLU A 174 10.01 5.79 -23.06
N ARG A 175 9.95 4.51 -22.67
CA ARG A 175 9.17 3.49 -23.39
C ARG A 175 7.69 3.80 -23.45
N LEU A 176 7.11 4.34 -22.37
CA LEU A 176 5.71 4.75 -22.36
C LEU A 176 5.43 5.95 -23.29
N ALA A 177 6.41 6.84 -23.48
CA ALA A 177 6.27 7.98 -24.37
C ALA A 177 6.24 7.58 -25.84
N GLU A 178 6.95 6.50 -26.21
CA GLU A 178 7.07 5.97 -27.57
C GLU A 178 5.78 5.30 -28.10
N LEU A 179 4.89 4.85 -27.23
CA LEU A 179 3.64 4.18 -27.60
C LEU A 179 2.69 5.05 -28.43
N ASP A 180 2.08 4.54 -29.50
CA ASP A 180 1.08 5.28 -30.29
C ASP A 180 -0.32 5.16 -29.68
N CYS A 181 -0.56 5.88 -28.58
CA CYS A 181 -1.86 5.91 -27.90
C CYS A 181 -2.06 7.18 -27.07
N SER A 182 -3.29 7.40 -26.59
CA SER A 182 -3.60 8.53 -25.71
C SER A 182 -3.00 8.30 -24.31
N LYS A 183 -2.18 9.24 -23.83
CA LYS A 183 -1.40 9.05 -22.61
C LYS A 183 -1.34 10.28 -21.71
N ASP A 184 -1.36 10.05 -20.39
CA ASP A 184 -1.12 11.05 -19.35
C ASP A 184 0.15 10.71 -18.54
N LEU A 185 1.28 11.30 -18.92
CA LEU A 185 2.59 11.05 -18.31
C LEU A 185 3.02 12.24 -17.43
N LEU A 186 3.37 11.99 -16.17
CA LEU A 186 4.01 12.99 -15.31
C LEU A 186 5.10 12.36 -14.43
N ALA A 187 6.33 12.83 -14.61
CA ALA A 187 7.45 12.52 -13.75
C ALA A 187 7.60 13.57 -12.63
N ILE A 188 7.66 13.12 -11.38
CA ILE A 188 7.81 13.97 -10.20
C ILE A 188 9.22 13.79 -9.66
N PHE A 189 9.99 14.88 -9.54
CA PHE A 189 11.36 14.90 -9.05
C PHE A 189 11.38 15.46 -7.62
N PRO A 190 11.24 14.62 -6.58
CA PRO A 190 11.28 15.08 -5.20
C PRO A 190 12.66 15.61 -4.83
N GLU A 191 12.72 16.45 -3.80
CA GLU A 191 13.99 16.90 -3.22
C GLU A 191 14.83 15.71 -2.72
N GLY A 192 16.16 15.84 -2.79
CA GLY A 192 17.11 14.85 -2.25
C GLY A 192 18.18 14.37 -3.23
N PHE A 193 18.20 14.87 -4.46
CA PHE A 193 19.22 14.57 -5.47
C PHE A 193 20.02 15.83 -5.86
N PRO A 194 21.23 15.66 -6.43
CA PRO A 194 22.00 16.76 -6.99
C PRO A 194 21.16 17.59 -8.00
N PRO A 195 21.12 18.93 -7.87
CA PRO A 195 20.31 19.76 -8.76
C PRO A 195 20.63 19.61 -10.25
N ASP A 196 21.91 19.45 -10.59
CA ASP A 196 22.37 19.32 -11.98
C ASP A 196 21.91 17.99 -12.61
N GLU A 197 21.99 16.90 -11.85
CA GLU A 197 21.48 15.58 -12.25
C GLU A 197 19.95 15.62 -12.45
N ASP A 198 19.22 16.31 -11.58
CA ASP A 198 17.79 16.56 -11.77
C ASP A 198 17.51 17.38 -13.03
N ALA A 199 18.26 18.45 -13.27
CA ALA A 199 18.07 19.29 -14.45
C ALA A 199 18.29 18.48 -15.74
N GLU A 200 19.37 17.70 -15.82
CA GLU A 200 19.68 16.82 -16.95
C GLU A 200 18.56 15.80 -17.20
N ASN A 201 18.13 15.09 -16.15
CA ASN A 201 17.11 14.06 -16.29
C ASN A 201 15.72 14.62 -16.59
N MET A 202 15.38 15.79 -16.03
CA MET A 202 14.16 16.50 -16.38
C MET A 202 14.17 16.91 -17.85
N GLU A 203 15.30 17.39 -18.37
CA GLU A 203 15.45 17.74 -19.78
C GLU A 203 15.37 16.51 -20.70
N ARG A 204 16.01 15.39 -20.33
CA ARG A 204 15.92 14.09 -21.00
C ARG A 204 14.46 13.61 -21.16
N LEU A 205 13.62 13.81 -20.15
CA LEU A 205 12.19 13.47 -20.22
C LEU A 205 11.39 14.49 -21.05
N ARG A 206 11.64 15.79 -20.88
CA ARG A 206 10.96 16.85 -21.66
C ARG A 206 11.22 16.72 -23.15
N ALA A 207 12.44 16.35 -23.55
CA ALA A 207 12.80 16.10 -24.94
C ALA A 207 11.93 15.02 -25.62
N ARG A 208 11.27 14.16 -24.83
CA ARG A 208 10.31 13.14 -25.28
C ARG A 208 8.84 13.52 -25.03
N GLY A 209 8.57 14.79 -24.75
CA GLY A 209 7.22 15.30 -24.51
C GLY A 209 6.63 14.90 -23.15
N ILE A 210 7.44 14.40 -22.22
CA ILE A 210 6.96 13.96 -20.90
C ILE A 210 6.92 15.17 -19.96
N ALA A 211 5.77 15.40 -19.33
CA ALA A 211 5.64 16.46 -18.33
C ALA A 211 6.48 16.12 -17.09
N VAL A 212 7.15 17.13 -16.53
CA VAL A 212 7.98 17.00 -15.33
C VAL A 212 7.62 18.07 -14.30
N THR A 213 7.67 17.73 -13.02
CA THR A 213 7.47 18.68 -11.93
C THR A 213 8.31 18.34 -10.71
N ARG A 214 8.59 19.33 -9.87
CA ARG A 214 9.11 19.13 -8.50
C ARG A 214 7.99 19.16 -7.46
N ASP A 215 6.83 19.72 -7.81
CA ASP A 215 5.73 19.88 -6.87
C ASP A 215 5.02 18.55 -6.62
N PRO A 216 4.74 18.21 -5.35
CA PRO A 216 3.98 17.01 -5.05
C PRO A 216 2.55 17.16 -5.58
N VAL A 217 2.07 16.15 -6.31
CA VAL A 217 0.69 16.12 -6.79
C VAL A 217 -0.26 15.84 -5.61
N PRO A 218 -1.28 16.69 -5.36
CA PRO A 218 -2.26 16.42 -4.32
C PRO A 218 -2.95 15.06 -4.53
N PRO A 219 -3.19 14.25 -3.47
CA PRO A 219 -3.69 12.89 -3.64
C PRO A 219 -4.97 12.76 -4.46
N ARG A 220 -5.94 13.67 -4.29
CA ARG A 220 -7.19 13.65 -5.07
C ARG A 220 -6.96 13.90 -6.56
N GLU A 221 -6.03 14.80 -6.89
CA GLU A 221 -5.68 15.07 -8.28
C GLU A 221 -4.94 13.89 -8.90
N LEU A 222 -4.01 13.29 -8.16
CA LEU A 222 -3.35 12.06 -8.56
C LEU A 222 -4.37 10.94 -8.85
N TRP A 223 -5.28 10.67 -7.92
CA TRP A 223 -6.30 9.61 -8.11
C TRP A 223 -7.23 9.90 -9.28
N ARG A 224 -7.64 11.16 -9.48
CA ARG A 224 -8.46 11.58 -10.62
C ARG A 224 -7.76 11.29 -11.95
N ARG A 225 -6.48 11.64 -12.07
CA ARG A 225 -5.70 11.40 -13.29
C ARG A 225 -5.56 9.91 -13.59
N LEU A 226 -5.16 9.13 -12.58
CA LEU A 226 -5.01 7.67 -12.73
C LEU A 226 -6.35 6.97 -13.03
N ALA A 227 -7.45 7.41 -12.41
CA ALA A 227 -8.77 6.80 -12.63
C ALA A 227 -9.32 7.04 -14.05
N ARG A 228 -8.86 8.06 -14.77
CA ARG A 228 -9.25 8.33 -16.16
C ARG A 228 -8.55 7.41 -17.16
N ALA A 229 -7.55 6.62 -16.75
CA ALA A 229 -6.84 5.74 -17.65
C ALA A 229 -7.45 4.33 -17.72
N ARG A 230 -7.39 3.75 -18.92
CA ARG A 230 -7.67 2.32 -19.14
C ARG A 230 -6.60 1.47 -18.44
N LEU A 231 -5.32 1.80 -18.65
CA LEU A 231 -4.17 1.14 -18.07
C LEU A 231 -3.38 2.07 -17.14
N VAL A 232 -2.89 1.53 -16.03
CA VAL A 232 -2.03 2.27 -15.10
C VAL A 232 -0.73 1.50 -14.91
N PRO A 233 0.32 1.85 -15.68
CA PRO A 233 1.64 1.35 -15.42
C PRO A 233 2.08 1.65 -13.99
N MET A 234 2.79 0.72 -13.38
CA MET A 234 3.23 0.81 -12.01
C MET A 234 4.58 0.12 -11.86
N ARG A 235 5.41 0.67 -10.98
CA ARG A 235 6.66 0.04 -10.58
C ARG A 235 6.61 -0.47 -9.15
N ALA A 236 7.48 -1.44 -8.86
CA ALA A 236 7.82 -1.77 -7.48
C ALA A 236 8.29 -0.51 -6.73
N GLY A 237 8.01 -0.48 -5.41
CA GLY A 237 8.44 0.59 -4.53
C GLY A 237 9.96 0.65 -4.37
N LYS A 238 10.43 1.66 -3.62
CA LYS A 238 11.86 1.97 -3.45
C LYS A 238 12.70 0.75 -3.04
N HIS A 239 12.16 -0.15 -2.24
CA HIS A 239 12.85 -1.31 -1.68
C HIS A 239 12.37 -2.63 -2.32
N LEU A 240 12.05 -2.61 -3.62
CA LEU A 240 11.41 -3.72 -4.37
C LEU A 240 10.15 -4.25 -3.66
N CYS A 241 9.46 -3.35 -2.97
CA CYS A 241 8.29 -3.67 -2.18
C CYS A 241 7.00 -3.41 -2.96
N TRP A 242 5.88 -3.90 -2.45
CA TRP A 242 4.58 -3.35 -2.85
C TRP A 242 4.55 -1.87 -2.46
N SER A 243 4.40 -0.98 -3.45
CA SER A 243 4.23 0.44 -3.17
C SER A 243 2.86 0.69 -2.54
N TRP A 244 2.75 1.66 -1.62
CA TRP A 244 1.46 2.01 -1.02
C TRP A 244 0.42 2.44 -2.06
N ARG A 245 0.87 2.88 -3.24
CA ARG A 245 -0.01 3.19 -4.37
C ARG A 245 -0.76 1.96 -4.88
N THR A 246 -0.25 0.74 -4.68
CA THR A 246 -0.96 -0.50 -5.01
C THR A 246 -2.32 -0.53 -4.31
N ILE A 247 -2.39 -0.11 -3.03
CA ILE A 247 -3.64 -0.06 -2.27
C ILE A 247 -4.63 0.93 -2.90
N ASP A 248 -4.15 2.10 -3.33
CA ASP A 248 -5.00 3.11 -3.98
C ASP A 248 -5.57 2.57 -5.30
N LEU A 249 -4.71 1.96 -6.13
CA LEU A 249 -5.10 1.43 -7.44
C LEU A 249 -6.06 0.24 -7.33
N LEU A 250 -5.82 -0.68 -6.39
CA LEU A 250 -6.73 -1.78 -6.10
C LEU A 250 -8.09 -1.25 -5.63
N ALA A 251 -8.10 -0.25 -4.73
CA ALA A 251 -9.34 0.38 -4.25
C ALA A 251 -10.14 1.04 -5.39
N MET A 252 -9.45 1.67 -6.35
CA MET A 252 -10.06 2.26 -7.55
C MET A 252 -10.47 1.23 -8.62
N GLY A 253 -10.10 -0.05 -8.48
CA GLY A 253 -10.32 -1.03 -9.54
C GLY A 253 -9.61 -0.61 -10.84
N ALA A 254 -8.36 -0.18 -10.74
CA ALA A 254 -7.52 0.15 -11.89
C ALA A 254 -7.03 -1.12 -12.61
N CYS A 255 -6.73 -1.01 -13.91
CA CYS A 255 -6.02 -2.06 -14.65
C CYS A 255 -4.53 -1.82 -14.45
N ILE A 256 -3.93 -2.48 -13.46
CA ILE A 256 -2.56 -2.22 -13.04
C ILE A 256 -1.62 -3.06 -13.90
N VAL A 257 -0.62 -2.41 -14.50
CA VAL A 257 0.43 -3.08 -15.29
C VAL A 257 1.76 -2.87 -14.59
N PHE A 258 2.30 -3.90 -13.97
CA PHE A 258 3.61 -3.84 -13.33
C PHE A 258 4.73 -3.97 -14.36
N ASP A 259 5.78 -3.17 -14.20
CA ASP A 259 7.06 -3.38 -14.89
C ASP A 259 7.65 -4.76 -14.54
N ALA A 260 7.65 -5.07 -13.25
CA ALA A 260 8.02 -6.33 -12.63
C ALA A 260 7.25 -6.44 -11.32
N LEU A 261 6.67 -7.60 -11.04
CA LEU A 261 6.03 -7.82 -9.75
C LEU A 261 7.05 -7.77 -8.60
N PRO A 262 6.73 -7.07 -7.50
CA PRO A 262 7.62 -7.05 -6.34
C PRO A 262 7.68 -8.45 -5.69
N PRO A 263 8.88 -8.94 -5.28
CA PRO A 263 9.05 -10.26 -4.66
C PRO A 263 8.22 -10.56 -3.38
N PRO A 264 8.01 -9.59 -2.47
CA PRO A 264 7.28 -9.85 -1.22
C PRO A 264 5.89 -10.42 -1.46
N ARG A 265 5.46 -11.34 -0.60
CA ARG A 265 4.12 -11.93 -0.68
C ARG A 265 3.20 -11.38 0.40
N TRP A 266 1.99 -10.99 -0.01
CA TRP A 266 0.87 -10.73 0.89
C TRP A 266 0.22 -12.05 1.33
N PRO A 267 -0.60 -12.04 2.41
CA PRO A 267 -1.22 -13.25 2.94
C PRO A 267 -2.03 -14.04 1.92
N VAL A 268 -2.85 -13.32 1.16
CA VAL A 268 -3.42 -13.80 -0.10
C VAL A 268 -2.53 -13.21 -1.19
N PRO A 269 -1.95 -14.01 -2.10
CA PRO A 269 -1.12 -13.45 -3.17
C PRO A 269 -1.93 -12.60 -4.16
N ILE A 270 -1.29 -11.55 -4.69
CA ILE A 270 -1.74 -10.89 -5.92
C ILE A 270 -1.22 -11.73 -7.08
N GLU A 271 -2.13 -12.21 -7.92
CA GLU A 271 -1.83 -13.09 -9.04
C GLU A 271 -1.76 -12.33 -10.38
N PRO A 272 -0.67 -12.47 -11.16
CA PRO A 272 -0.59 -11.94 -12.52
C PRO A 272 -1.63 -12.59 -13.43
N GLY A 273 -2.20 -11.81 -14.36
CA GLY A 273 -3.29 -12.22 -15.25
C GLY A 273 -4.67 -12.29 -14.59
N VAL A 274 -4.74 -12.19 -13.25
CA VAL A 274 -6.01 -12.18 -12.50
C VAL A 274 -6.27 -10.80 -11.91
N HIS A 275 -5.32 -10.27 -11.14
CA HIS A 275 -5.49 -9.02 -10.42
C HIS A 275 -4.75 -7.86 -11.09
N VAL A 276 -3.64 -8.17 -11.76
CA VAL A 276 -2.69 -7.25 -12.36
C VAL A 276 -2.06 -7.90 -13.58
N THR A 277 -1.50 -7.11 -14.48
CA THR A 277 -0.60 -7.60 -15.54
C THR A 277 0.84 -7.39 -15.11
N ASP A 278 1.73 -8.30 -15.48
CA ASP A 278 3.18 -8.18 -15.25
C ASP A 278 3.90 -8.17 -16.59
N CYS A 279 4.70 -7.15 -16.86
CA CYS A 279 5.56 -7.09 -18.04
C CYS A 279 6.74 -8.07 -17.94
N GLY A 280 7.11 -8.50 -16.72
CA GLY A 280 8.16 -9.49 -16.52
C GLY A 280 9.57 -8.97 -16.77
N ILE A 281 9.84 -7.70 -16.45
CA ILE A 281 11.21 -7.18 -16.42
C ILE A 281 12.01 -7.90 -15.32
N ALA A 282 13.17 -8.46 -15.69
CA ALA A 282 14.14 -9.01 -14.76
C ALA A 282 14.86 -7.87 -14.02
N ARG A 283 14.34 -7.49 -12.85
CA ARG A 283 14.92 -6.44 -12.00
C ARG A 283 16.06 -7.00 -11.14
N PRO A 284 17.19 -6.29 -11.04
CA PRO A 284 18.22 -6.63 -10.07
C PRO A 284 17.76 -6.29 -8.65
N ASP A 285 18.22 -7.07 -7.66
CA ASP A 285 17.86 -6.94 -6.25
C ASP A 285 18.34 -5.62 -5.61
N ASP A 286 19.36 -4.99 -6.19
CA ASP A 286 19.94 -3.72 -5.76
C ASP A 286 19.14 -2.47 -6.19
N THR A 287 18.01 -2.67 -6.87
CA THR A 287 17.12 -1.63 -7.42
C THR A 287 17.66 -0.87 -8.62
N GLU A 288 18.83 -1.22 -9.15
CA GLU A 288 19.40 -0.64 -10.36
C GLU A 288 18.50 -0.87 -11.59
N ALA A 289 18.89 -0.24 -12.70
CA ALA A 289 18.23 -0.45 -13.98
C ALA A 289 18.46 -1.88 -14.48
N ALA A 290 17.38 -2.51 -14.97
CA ALA A 290 17.49 -3.73 -15.76
C ALA A 290 18.30 -3.49 -17.05
N PRO A 291 18.81 -4.56 -17.71
CA PRO A 291 19.36 -4.47 -19.06
C PRO A 291 18.39 -3.81 -20.05
N GLU A 292 18.91 -3.09 -21.05
CA GLU A 292 18.08 -2.28 -21.97
C GLU A 292 17.00 -3.08 -22.70
N ALA A 293 17.34 -4.29 -23.15
CA ALA A 293 16.41 -5.17 -23.87
C ALA A 293 15.19 -5.59 -23.04
N GLU A 294 15.26 -5.50 -21.71
CA GLU A 294 14.13 -5.84 -20.84
C GLU A 294 12.99 -4.83 -20.97
N TYR A 295 13.28 -3.57 -21.29
CA TYR A 295 12.24 -2.53 -21.34
C TYR A 295 11.33 -2.66 -22.56
N ASP A 296 11.71 -3.43 -23.58
CA ASP A 296 10.87 -3.69 -24.76
C ASP A 296 9.63 -4.52 -24.41
N LYS A 297 9.64 -5.22 -23.28
CA LYS A 297 8.48 -5.93 -22.73
C LYS A 297 7.36 -5.00 -22.31
N VAL A 298 7.68 -3.75 -21.93
CA VAL A 298 6.68 -2.79 -21.44
C VAL A 298 5.76 -2.33 -22.58
N PRO A 299 6.25 -1.81 -23.72
CA PRO A 299 5.40 -1.48 -24.85
C PRO A 299 4.58 -2.68 -25.34
N ALA A 300 5.22 -3.84 -25.53
CA ALA A 300 4.56 -5.04 -26.05
C ALA A 300 3.37 -5.48 -25.17
N THR A 301 3.55 -5.46 -23.84
CA THR A 301 2.48 -5.81 -22.89
C THR A 301 1.35 -4.79 -22.92
N ILE A 302 1.68 -3.50 -22.99
CA ILE A 302 0.68 -2.43 -23.00
C ILE A 302 -0.14 -2.44 -24.29
N GLU A 303 0.49 -2.59 -25.45
CA GLU A 303 -0.20 -2.66 -26.75
C GLU A 303 -1.16 -3.86 -26.81
N ALA A 304 -0.69 -5.03 -26.39
CA ALA A 304 -1.52 -6.23 -26.30
C ALA A 304 -2.74 -5.99 -25.40
N LEU A 305 -2.52 -5.39 -24.23
CA LEU A 305 -3.61 -5.15 -23.28
C LEU A 305 -4.56 -4.06 -23.74
N ILE A 306 -4.09 -2.98 -24.41
CA ILE A 306 -4.94 -1.94 -25.03
C ILE A 306 -5.92 -2.58 -26.03
N ALA A 307 -5.47 -3.59 -26.78
CA ALA A 307 -6.29 -4.33 -27.74
C ALA A 307 -7.28 -5.32 -27.08
N ALA A 308 -7.18 -5.57 -25.77
CA ALA A 308 -7.99 -6.55 -25.03
C ALA A 308 -8.92 -5.90 -23.99
N PRO A 309 -10.02 -5.21 -24.40
CA PRO A 309 -10.91 -4.50 -23.47
C PRO A 309 -11.61 -5.41 -22.45
N ASP A 310 -11.93 -6.65 -22.82
CA ASP A 310 -12.56 -7.61 -21.90
C ASP A 310 -11.60 -8.03 -20.79
N GLU A 311 -10.32 -8.23 -21.12
CA GLU A 311 -9.27 -8.51 -20.15
C GLU A 311 -9.05 -7.33 -19.21
N GLN A 312 -9.01 -6.10 -19.74
CA GLN A 312 -8.94 -4.88 -18.93
C GLN A 312 -10.09 -4.84 -17.91
N GLN A 313 -11.32 -5.13 -18.35
CA GLN A 313 -12.49 -5.11 -17.49
C GLN A 313 -12.43 -6.21 -16.42
N ALA A 314 -11.96 -7.40 -16.77
CA ALA A 314 -11.78 -8.51 -15.83
C ALA A 314 -10.75 -8.17 -14.75
N LEU A 315 -9.57 -7.68 -15.14
CA LEU A 315 -8.49 -7.27 -14.23
C LEU A 315 -8.97 -6.18 -13.27
N ARG A 316 -9.65 -5.15 -13.77
CA ARG A 316 -10.21 -4.06 -12.95
C ARG A 316 -11.20 -4.55 -11.91
N ALA A 317 -12.12 -5.43 -12.33
CA ALA A 317 -13.11 -6.00 -11.44
C ALA A 317 -12.46 -6.90 -10.37
N ALA A 318 -11.45 -7.68 -10.74
CA ALA A 318 -10.68 -8.52 -9.83
C ALA A 318 -9.86 -7.69 -8.84
N ALA A 319 -9.16 -6.64 -9.29
CA ALA A 319 -8.43 -5.70 -8.44
C ALA A 319 -9.35 -5.03 -7.40
N ALA A 320 -10.53 -4.57 -7.83
CA ALA A 320 -11.53 -3.99 -6.94
C ALA A 320 -12.02 -4.98 -5.88
N ARG A 321 -12.35 -6.22 -6.28
CA ARG A 321 -12.77 -7.28 -5.37
C ARG A 321 -11.65 -7.66 -4.39
N TYR A 322 -10.44 -7.79 -4.87
CA TYR A 322 -9.27 -8.10 -4.06
C TYR A 322 -9.04 -7.03 -2.99
N PHE A 323 -9.21 -5.75 -3.33
CA PHE A 323 -9.19 -4.70 -2.32
C PHE A 323 -10.27 -4.94 -1.26
N ASP A 324 -11.52 -5.14 -1.67
CA ASP A 324 -12.62 -5.23 -0.70
C ASP A 324 -12.54 -6.46 0.20
N VAL A 325 -12.07 -7.59 -0.32
CA VAL A 325 -12.05 -8.90 0.36
C VAL A 325 -10.74 -9.13 1.12
N CYS A 326 -9.60 -8.68 0.58
CA CYS A 326 -8.28 -9.03 1.10
C CYS A 326 -7.51 -7.82 1.65
N ALA A 327 -7.54 -6.68 0.95
CA ALA A 327 -6.62 -5.59 1.25
C ALA A 327 -7.20 -4.44 2.08
N ALA A 328 -8.52 -4.25 2.10
CA ALA A 328 -9.18 -3.16 2.82
C ALA A 328 -8.88 -3.23 4.33
N PRO A 329 -8.87 -2.08 5.06
CA PRO A 329 -8.46 -2.06 6.47
C PRO A 329 -9.16 -3.12 7.33
N GLY A 330 -10.49 -3.20 7.26
CA GLY A 330 -11.26 -4.20 8.01
C GLY A 330 -10.97 -5.65 7.59
N ALA A 331 -10.66 -5.91 6.31
CA ALA A 331 -10.27 -7.24 5.85
C ALA A 331 -8.90 -7.66 6.41
N VAL A 332 -7.93 -6.75 6.35
CA VAL A 332 -6.60 -6.97 6.94
C VAL A 332 -6.68 -7.22 8.45
N ALA A 333 -7.52 -6.46 9.15
CA ALA A 333 -7.73 -6.66 10.58
C ALA A 333 -8.37 -8.03 10.88
N ARG A 334 -9.37 -8.46 10.12
CA ARG A 334 -9.95 -9.81 10.26
C ARG A 334 -8.92 -10.91 10.04
N TYR A 335 -8.11 -10.80 8.98
CA TYR A 335 -7.00 -11.73 8.75
C TYR A 335 -6.07 -11.82 9.97
N VAL A 336 -5.68 -10.68 10.54
CA VAL A 336 -4.85 -10.67 11.75
C VAL A 336 -5.54 -11.40 12.90
N LEU A 337 -6.81 -11.05 13.21
CA LEU A 337 -7.55 -11.65 14.32
C LEU A 337 -7.72 -13.18 14.15
N GLU A 338 -8.10 -13.64 12.96
CA GLU A 338 -8.22 -15.07 12.66
C GLU A 338 -6.88 -15.80 12.78
N THR A 339 -5.79 -15.15 12.36
CA THR A 339 -4.43 -15.70 12.49
C THR A 339 -4.05 -15.84 13.96
N LEU A 340 -4.35 -14.84 14.79
CA LEU A 340 -4.09 -14.90 16.24
C LEU A 340 -4.91 -16.00 16.91
N GLU A 341 -6.17 -16.18 16.54
CA GLU A 341 -7.02 -17.25 17.07
C GLU A 341 -6.45 -18.64 16.77
N ARG A 342 -6.01 -18.88 15.52
CA ARG A 342 -5.40 -20.15 15.11
C ARG A 342 -4.11 -20.44 15.87
N ASN A 343 -3.25 -19.44 16.03
CA ASN A 343 -1.98 -19.59 16.74
C ASN A 343 -2.17 -19.71 18.26
N GLY A 344 -3.15 -19.00 18.84
CA GLY A 344 -3.47 -19.08 20.27
C GLY A 344 -4.00 -20.45 20.69
N ARG A 345 -4.80 -21.11 19.83
CA ARG A 345 -5.28 -22.48 20.07
C ARG A 345 -4.16 -23.54 19.98
N ALA A 346 -3.15 -23.33 19.13
CA ALA A 346 -2.03 -24.26 19.02
C ALA A 346 -1.18 -24.31 20.31
N SER A 347 -1.00 -23.16 20.97
CA SER A 347 -0.20 -23.05 22.20
C SER A 347 -0.87 -23.64 23.46
N THR A 348 -2.20 -23.74 23.50
CA THR A 348 -2.92 -24.33 24.64
C THR A 348 -2.97 -25.86 24.60
N VAL A 349 -2.80 -26.50 23.43
CA VAL A 349 -2.81 -27.96 23.30
C VAL A 349 -1.48 -28.60 23.73
N THR A 350 -0.36 -27.91 23.57
CA THR A 350 0.99 -28.41 23.93
C THR A 350 1.35 -28.24 25.41
N SER A 351 0.50 -27.60 26.22
CA SER A 351 0.72 -27.39 27.66
C SER A 351 -0.07 -28.35 28.56
N SER A 352 -0.50 -29.51 28.04
CA SER A 352 -0.99 -30.59 28.91
C SER A 352 0.15 -31.09 29.80
N PRO A 353 0.03 -31.01 31.13
CA PRO A 353 1.06 -31.50 32.03
C PRO A 353 1.09 -33.02 31.94
N THR A 354 2.21 -33.58 31.49
CA THR A 354 2.58 -34.95 31.82
C THR A 354 2.52 -35.10 33.34
N ARG A 355 1.55 -35.89 33.79
CA ARG A 355 1.43 -36.32 35.19
C ARG A 355 2.55 -37.29 35.56
#